data_AF-A0A0J9EUE3-F1
#
_entry.id   AF-A0A0J9EUE3-F1
#
_cell.length_a   1.000
_cell.length_b   1.000
_cell.length_c   1.000
_cell.angle_alpha   90.00
_cell.angle_beta   90.00
_cell.angle_gamma   90.00
#
_symmetry.space_group_name_H-M   'P 1'
#
loop_
_entity.id
_entity.type
_entity.pdbx_description
1 polymer ?
#
loop_
_entity_poly.entity_id
_entity_poly.type
_entity_poly.pdbx_seq_one_letter_code
_entity_poly.pdbx_strand_id
1 'polypeptide(L)' 'SDMMKIESLHEICFYQKLENLIFFKITFARLICEIDERNHQFQCSVLDVIQVAAEFILTTLFK' A
#
# COMPACT_ATOMS: atom_id res chain seq x y z
N SER A 1 -22.26 16.51 -3.15
CA SER A 1 -23.45 15.97 -2.47
C SER A 1 -23.01 15.42 -1.12
N ASP A 2 -23.81 15.59 -0.07
CA ASP A 2 -23.47 15.13 1.28
C ASP A 2 -23.28 13.61 1.37
N MET A 3 -23.92 12.86 0.46
CA MET A 3 -23.75 11.40 0.33
C MET A 3 -22.28 10.99 0.08
N MET A 4 -21.59 11.66 -0.85
CA MET A 4 -20.17 11.38 -1.14
C MET A 4 -19.27 11.64 0.08
N LYS A 5 -19.58 12.65 0.91
CA LYS A 5 -18.79 12.95 2.12
C LYS A 5 -18.95 11.86 3.19
N ILE A 6 -20.17 11.33 3.33
CA ILE A 6 -20.46 10.24 4.28
C ILE A 6 -19.71 8.98 3.87
N GLU A 7 -19.72 8.65 2.57
CA GLU A 7 -18.99 7.50 2.02
C GLU A 7 -17.47 7.62 2.27
N SER A 8 -16.87 8.78 1.98
CA SER A 8 -15.43 8.98 2.22
C SER A 8 -15.05 8.91 3.70
N LEU A 9 -15.87 9.44 4.61
CA LEU A 9 -15.61 9.33 6.06
C LEU A 9 -15.69 7.88 6.55
N HIS A 10 -16.61 7.09 6.00
CA HIS A 10 -16.72 5.68 6.30
C HIS A 10 -15.48 4.91 5.85
N GLU A 11 -14.98 5.17 4.64
CA GLU A 11 -13.75 4.55 4.11
C GLU A 11 -12.53 4.91 4.96
N ILE A 12 -12.37 6.18 5.34
CA ILE A 12 -11.25 6.61 6.20
C ILE A 12 -11.29 5.87 7.54
N CYS A 13 -12.46 5.80 8.18
CA CYS A 13 -12.63 5.08 9.44
C CYS A 13 -12.34 3.58 9.31
N PHE A 14 -12.74 2.99 8.18
CA PHE A 14 -12.45 1.59 7.86
C PHE A 14 -10.95 1.35 7.74
N TYR A 15 -10.24 2.12 6.91
CA TYR A 15 -8.81 1.95 6.69
C TYR A 15 -7.95 2.31 7.91
N GLN A 16 -8.39 3.24 8.75
CA GLN A 16 -7.70 3.56 10.01
C GLN A 16 -7.75 2.41 11.04
N LYS A 17 -8.77 1.55 10.97
CA LYS A 17 -8.89 0.37 11.84
C LYS A 17 -8.27 -0.89 11.24
N LEU A 18 -7.96 -0.87 9.94
CA LEU A 18 -7.41 -2.00 9.24
C LEU A 18 -5.90 -2.08 9.52
N GLU A 19 -5.43 -3.19 10.09
CA GLU A 19 -3.99 -3.45 10.28
C GLU A 19 -3.35 -4.13 9.05
N ASN A 20 -4.15 -4.51 8.06
CA ASN A 20 -3.67 -5.15 6.84
C ASN A 20 -3.10 -4.13 5.84
N LEU A 21 -2.14 -4.59 5.04
CA LEU A 21 -1.62 -3.87 3.89
C LEU A 21 -2.74 -3.54 2.88
N ILE A 22 -2.72 -2.32 2.39
CA ILE A 22 -3.68 -1.76 1.45
C ILE A 22 -3.37 -2.22 0.03
N PHE A 23 -2.09 -2.30 -0.36
CA PHE A 23 -1.73 -2.68 -1.72
C PHE A 23 -1.77 -4.19 -1.93
N PHE A 24 -2.19 -4.59 -3.13
CA PHE A 24 -2.17 -5.99 -3.52
C PHE A 24 -0.74 -6.46 -3.83
N LYS A 25 -0.29 -7.54 -3.18
CA LYS A 25 1.09 -8.03 -3.26
C LYS A 25 1.61 -8.24 -4.69
N ILE A 26 0.79 -8.81 -5.58
CA ILE A 26 1.21 -9.11 -6.96
C ILE A 26 1.46 -7.81 -7.74
N THR A 27 0.59 -6.81 -7.57
CA THR A 27 0.72 -5.52 -8.24
C THR A 27 1.94 -4.78 -7.70
N PHE A 28 2.15 -4.80 -6.38
CA PHE A 28 3.31 -4.18 -5.75
C PHE A 28 4.62 -4.85 -6.20
N ALA A 29 4.69 -6.17 -6.25
CA ALA A 29 5.86 -6.90 -6.71
C ALA A 29 6.21 -6.56 -8.17
N ARG A 30 5.21 -6.44 -9.06
CA ARG A 30 5.44 -6.02 -10.44
C ARG A 30 6.02 -4.61 -10.52
N LEU A 31 5.48 -3.67 -9.73
CA LEU A 31 6.00 -2.30 -9.65
C LEU A 31 7.48 -2.29 -9.22
N ILE A 32 7.85 -3.08 -8.21
CA ILE A 32 9.26 -3.18 -7.78
C ILE A 32 10.14 -3.74 -8.89
N CYS A 33 9.71 -4.78 -9.60
CA CYS A 33 10.47 -5.33 -10.73
C CYS A 33 10.63 -4.32 -11.89
N GLU A 34 9.61 -3.51 -12.16
CA GLU A 34 9.66 -2.44 -13.16
C GLU A 34 10.65 -1.33 -12.74
N ILE A 35 10.65 -0.94 -11.47
CA ILE A 35 11.55 0.09 -10.93
C ILE A 35 13.01 -0.39 -10.89
N ASP A 36 13.23 -1.66 -10.50
CA ASP A 36 14.59 -2.17 -10.29
C ASP A 36 15.37 -2.34 -11.60
N GLU A 37 14.72 -2.31 -12.78
CA GLU A 37 15.21 -2.41 -14.18
C GLU A 37 16.12 -3.63 -14.51
N ARG A 38 16.84 -4.14 -13.52
CA ARG A 38 17.83 -5.23 -13.58
C ARG A 38 17.23 -6.60 -13.31
N ASN A 39 15.91 -6.67 -13.11
CA ASN A 39 15.18 -7.92 -12.95
C ASN A 39 15.80 -8.79 -11.83
N HIS A 40 16.23 -8.16 -10.71
CA HIS A 40 16.72 -8.94 -9.59
C HIS A 40 15.57 -9.78 -9.03
N GLN A 41 15.83 -11.07 -8.84
CA GLN A 41 14.90 -11.93 -8.12
C GLN A 41 14.95 -11.58 -6.64
N PHE A 42 14.01 -10.73 -6.21
CA PHE A 42 13.78 -10.48 -4.80
C PHE A 42 13.18 -11.71 -4.13
N GLN A 43 13.64 -12.00 -2.91
CA GLN A 43 12.95 -12.96 -2.05
C GLN A 43 11.58 -12.38 -1.64
N CYS A 44 10.59 -13.26 -1.47
CA CYS A 44 9.25 -12.84 -1.03
C CYS A 44 9.28 -12.04 0.29
N SER A 45 10.17 -12.43 1.22
CA SER A 45 10.37 -11.71 2.49
C SER A 45 10.87 -10.28 2.30
N VAL A 46 11.73 -10.05 1.30
CA VAL A 46 12.24 -8.71 0.98
C VAL A 46 11.13 -7.85 0.40
N LEU A 47 10.32 -8.39 -0.52
CA LEU A 47 9.17 -7.69 -1.09
C LEU A 47 8.15 -7.31 -0.02
N ASP A 48 7.87 -8.20 0.93
CA ASP A 48 6.96 -7.93 2.05
C ASP A 48 7.48 -6.77 2.94
N VAL A 49 8.79 -6.74 3.25
CA VAL A 49 9.39 -5.65 4.03
C VAL A 49 9.33 -4.32 3.29
N ILE A 50 9.64 -4.32 1.99
CA ILE A 50 9.55 -3.12 1.14
C ILE A 50 8.11 -2.61 1.11
N GLN A 51 7.12 -3.50 0.98
CA GLN A 51 5.71 -3.12 0.96
C GLN A 51 5.26 -2.50 2.29
N VAL A 52 5.57 -3.13 3.41
CA VAL A 52 5.26 -2.60 4.75
C VAL A 52 5.88 -1.21 4.94
N ALA A 53 7.14 -1.04 4.57
CA ALA A 53 7.84 0.25 4.69
C ALA A 53 7.21 1.33 3.79
N ALA A 54 6.92 1.00 2.53
CA ALA A 54 6.33 1.93 1.58
C ALA A 54 4.93 2.40 2.03
N GLU A 55 4.07 1.47 2.45
CA GLU A 55 2.74 1.82 2.94
C GLU A 55 2.81 2.65 4.21
N PHE A 56 3.68 2.31 5.16
CA PHE A 56 3.89 3.11 6.36
C PHE A 56 4.34 4.55 6.05
N ILE A 57 5.30 4.71 5.13
CA ILE A 57 5.77 6.03 4.69
C ILE A 57 4.63 6.81 4.04
N LEU A 58 3.85 6.18 3.15
CA LEU A 58 2.73 6.84 2.47
C LEU A 58 1.62 7.23 3.45
N THR A 59 1.25 6.35 4.38
CA THR A 59 0.26 6.68 5.42
C THR A 59 0.76 7.82 6.31
N THR A 60 2.05 7.88 6.60
CA THR A 60 2.65 8.99 7.36
C THR A 60 2.68 10.29 6.55
N LEU A 61 2.96 10.21 5.24
CA LEU A 61 3.05 11.37 4.34
C LEU A 61 1.69 12.04 4.11
N PHE A 62 0.62 11.26 4.03
CA PHE A 62 -0.75 11.76 3.81
C PHE A 62 -1.55 12.02 5.10
N LYS A 63 -0.93 11.86 6.27
CA LYS A 63 -1.53 12.21 7.56
C LYS A 63 -1.49 13.72 7.79
#